data_AF-A0A7V3YK20-F1
#
_entry.id   AF-A0A7V3YK20-F1
#
_cell.length_a   1.000
_cell.length_b   1.000
_cell.length_c   1.000
_cell.angle_alpha   90.00
_cell.angle_beta   90.00
_cell.angle_gamma   90.00
#
_symmetry.space_group_name_H-M   'P 1'
#
loop_
_entity.id
_entity.type
_entity.pdbx_description
1 polymer ?
#
loop_
_entity_poly.entity_id
_entity_poly.type
_entity_poly.pdbx_seq_one_letter_code
_entity_poly.pdbx_strand_id
1 'polypeptide(L)'
;RDVVNVSGQGDVTQWFINGEVAMMENGNWEFGWHLTPDVLEQLGDVGVAALPVPKEGVKPIVPFGGECYGIGAGTKDPKKLAVAWEFLSFIASTDGMLAANLEHGGLPTRASAAEKIAAQKPILAPFLEQARYALPRPLVGGLEKYPDVSSTVWTAIQRALTGMKTPEEALKEAAEAIRGLFSPEEYEAYRKQARELLAAAAQ
;
A
#
# COMPACT_ATOMS: atom_id res chain seq x y z
N ARG A 1 13.87 17.95 -11.05
CA ARG A 1 14.70 17.52 -9.89
C ARG A 1 13.88 17.65 -8.60
N ASP A 2 12.56 17.68 -8.73
CA ASP A 2 11.59 18.18 -7.74
C ASP A 2 11.00 17.04 -6.91
N VAL A 3 11.44 15.80 -7.17
CA VAL A 3 10.96 14.56 -6.52
C VAL A 3 11.61 14.31 -5.15
N VAL A 4 12.63 15.08 -4.78
CA VAL A 4 13.46 14.85 -3.57
C VAL A 4 13.06 15.71 -2.36
N ASN A 5 12.06 16.58 -2.50
CA ASN A 5 11.63 17.48 -1.42
C ASN A 5 10.23 17.14 -0.87
N VAL A 6 9.75 15.91 -1.12
CA VAL A 6 8.53 15.38 -0.54
C VAL A 6 8.85 14.86 0.86
N SER A 7 8.25 15.46 1.88
CA SER A 7 8.43 15.13 3.30
C SER A 7 7.42 14.09 3.78
N GLY A 8 6.24 14.02 3.14
CA GLY A 8 5.21 13.04 3.48
C GLY A 8 4.25 12.75 2.33
N GLN A 9 3.44 11.71 2.51
CA GLN A 9 2.46 11.25 1.52
C GLN A 9 1.42 12.33 1.15
N GLY A 10 1.12 13.25 2.07
CA GLY A 10 0.14 14.32 1.86
C GLY A 10 0.64 15.46 0.98
N ASP A 11 1.95 15.64 0.79
CA ASP A 11 2.48 16.79 0.02
C ASP A 11 2.03 16.74 -1.44
N VAL A 12 2.02 15.53 -2.02
CA VAL A 12 1.58 15.33 -3.41
C VAL A 12 0.08 15.61 -3.55
N THR A 13 -0.72 15.29 -2.53
CA THR A 13 -2.15 15.65 -2.51
C THR A 13 -2.34 17.16 -2.43
N GLN A 14 -1.53 17.88 -1.66
CA GLN A 14 -1.61 19.35 -1.62
C GLN A 14 -1.28 19.98 -2.97
N TRP A 15 -0.24 19.49 -3.67
CA TRP A 15 0.06 19.94 -5.03
C TRP A 15 -1.10 19.67 -6.01
N PHE A 16 -1.76 18.52 -5.87
CA PHE A 16 -2.93 18.18 -6.69
C PHE A 16 -4.11 19.11 -6.39
N ILE A 17 -4.45 19.33 -5.11
CA ILE A 17 -5.52 20.25 -4.68
C ILE A 17 -5.27 21.67 -5.19
N ASN A 18 -4.01 22.12 -5.19
CA ASN A 18 -3.63 23.45 -5.65
C ASN A 18 -3.55 23.57 -7.19
N GLY A 19 -3.80 22.50 -7.93
CA GLY A 19 -3.72 22.48 -9.40
C GLY A 19 -2.29 22.57 -9.95
N GLU A 20 -1.27 22.28 -9.13
CA GLU A 20 0.13 22.26 -9.54
C GLU A 20 0.48 20.98 -10.32
N VAL A 21 -0.25 19.89 -10.05
CA VAL A 21 -0.15 18.63 -10.79
C VAL A 21 -1.52 18.15 -11.23
N ALA A 22 -1.61 17.58 -12.43
CA ALA A 22 -2.86 17.05 -12.99
C ALA A 22 -3.17 15.62 -12.54
N MET A 23 -2.17 14.88 -12.03
CA MET A 23 -2.30 13.50 -11.57
C MET A 23 -1.36 13.25 -10.40
N MET A 24 -1.73 12.31 -9.53
CA MET A 24 -0.87 11.81 -8.45
C MET A 24 -1.05 10.30 -8.27
N GLU A 25 0.01 9.64 -7.78
CA GLU A 25 -0.06 8.27 -7.25
C GLU A 25 -0.17 8.37 -5.73
N ASN A 26 -1.31 7.94 -5.16
CA ASN A 26 -1.54 7.94 -3.72
C ASN A 26 -2.55 6.86 -3.32
N GLY A 27 -2.75 6.65 -2.01
CA GLY A 27 -3.67 5.65 -1.49
C GLY A 27 -5.08 6.16 -1.18
N ASN A 28 -5.96 5.21 -0.88
CA ASN A 28 -7.37 5.44 -0.57
C ASN A 28 -7.60 6.31 0.68
N TRP A 29 -6.65 6.34 1.62
CA TRP A 29 -6.72 7.15 2.85
C TRP A 29 -6.85 8.65 2.59
N GLU A 30 -6.41 9.14 1.44
CA GLU A 30 -6.54 10.55 1.06
C GLU A 30 -8.01 11.00 1.05
N PHE A 31 -8.95 10.10 0.75
CA PHE A 31 -10.41 10.36 0.76
C PHE A 31 -11.02 10.42 2.17
N GLY A 32 -10.22 10.25 3.22
CA GLY A 32 -10.56 10.58 4.60
C GLY A 32 -9.72 11.71 5.20
N TRP A 33 -8.58 12.05 4.60
CA TRP A 33 -7.64 13.04 5.14
C TRP A 33 -7.69 14.39 4.45
N HIS A 34 -7.53 14.42 3.12
CA HIS A 34 -7.33 15.67 2.36
C HIS A 34 -8.33 15.84 1.22
N LEU A 35 -8.75 14.76 0.57
CA LEU A 35 -9.78 14.73 -0.47
C LEU A 35 -11.17 14.50 0.14
N THR A 36 -11.53 15.35 1.09
CA THR A 36 -12.85 15.33 1.74
C THR A 36 -13.95 15.77 0.75
N PRO A 37 -15.24 15.48 1.02
CA PRO A 37 -16.32 15.80 0.09
C PRO A 37 -16.38 17.28 -0.35
N ASP A 38 -16.13 18.21 0.58
CA ASP A 38 -16.09 19.65 0.32
C ASP A 38 -14.90 20.07 -0.57
N VAL A 39 -13.75 19.40 -0.42
CA VAL A 39 -12.59 19.60 -1.28
C VAL A 39 -12.87 19.05 -2.68
N LEU A 40 -13.45 17.86 -2.79
CA LEU A 40 -13.83 17.27 -4.07
C LEU A 40 -14.88 18.12 -4.81
N GLU A 41 -15.85 18.70 -4.11
CA GLU A 41 -16.82 19.62 -4.69
C GLU A 41 -16.15 20.86 -5.30
N GLN A 42 -15.12 21.39 -4.65
CA GLN A 42 -14.34 22.54 -5.15
C GLN A 42 -13.47 22.18 -6.36
N LEU A 43 -12.86 20.99 -6.34
CA LEU A 43 -12.02 20.50 -7.45
C LEU A 43 -12.84 20.11 -8.68
N GLY A 44 -14.09 19.67 -8.47
CA GLY A 44 -14.99 19.27 -9.54
C GLY A 44 -14.65 17.88 -10.08
N ASP A 45 -14.03 17.81 -11.26
CA ASP A 45 -13.84 16.57 -12.02
C ASP A 45 -12.60 15.78 -11.57
N VAL A 46 -12.69 15.15 -10.40
CA VAL A 46 -11.64 14.27 -9.86
C VAL A 46 -12.04 12.81 -10.03
N GLY A 47 -11.14 12.03 -10.65
CA GLY A 47 -11.31 10.58 -10.83
C GLY A 47 -10.18 9.77 -10.21
N VAL A 48 -10.46 8.49 -9.97
CA VAL A 48 -9.45 7.48 -9.60
C VAL A 48 -9.38 6.45 -10.73
N ALA A 49 -8.16 6.12 -11.14
CA ALA A 49 -7.90 5.12 -12.16
C ALA A 49 -6.88 4.09 -11.65
N ALA A 50 -6.84 2.93 -12.31
CA ALA A 50 -5.79 1.97 -12.06
C ALA A 50 -4.42 2.54 -12.47
N LEU A 51 -3.35 2.11 -11.80
CA LEU A 51 -2.00 2.56 -12.15
C LEU A 51 -1.64 2.21 -13.60
N PRO A 52 -0.90 3.08 -14.31
CA PRO A 52 -0.45 2.80 -15.66
C PRO A 52 0.50 1.61 -15.66
N VAL A 53 0.43 0.81 -16.73
CA VAL A 53 1.27 -0.37 -16.93
C VAL A 53 2.23 -0.17 -18.09
N PRO A 54 3.44 -0.74 -18.04
CA PRO A 54 4.45 -0.55 -19.08
C PRO A 54 4.10 -1.27 -20.40
N LYS A 55 3.15 -2.20 -20.38
CA LYS A 55 2.70 -2.96 -21.55
C LYS A 55 1.20 -3.24 -21.45
N GLU A 56 0.51 -3.06 -22.57
CA GLU A 56 -0.91 -3.42 -22.71
C GLU A 56 -1.15 -4.90 -22.35
N GLY A 57 -2.28 -5.16 -21.70
CA GLY A 57 -2.69 -6.51 -21.27
C GLY A 57 -2.04 -7.00 -19.98
N VAL A 58 -1.19 -6.20 -19.33
CA VAL A 58 -0.64 -6.51 -18.00
C VAL A 58 -1.50 -5.83 -16.92
N LYS A 59 -1.82 -6.54 -15.84
CA LYS A 59 -2.49 -5.95 -14.67
C LYS A 59 -1.50 -5.14 -13.82
N PRO A 60 -1.91 -3.97 -13.26
CA PRO A 60 -1.03 -3.19 -12.39
C PRO A 60 -0.88 -3.86 -11.02
N ILE A 61 0.23 -4.54 -10.80
CA ILE A 61 0.49 -5.21 -9.52
C ILE A 61 0.92 -4.16 -8.49
N VAL A 62 0.05 -3.91 -7.52
CA VAL A 62 0.29 -2.97 -6.42
C VAL A 62 0.61 -3.71 -5.12
N PRO A 63 1.42 -3.12 -4.22
CA PRO A 63 1.62 -3.69 -2.90
C PRO A 63 0.31 -3.67 -2.11
N PHE A 64 -0.13 -4.83 -1.64
CA PHE A 64 -1.24 -4.96 -0.71
C PHE A 64 -0.76 -4.55 0.69
N GLY A 65 -1.27 -3.41 1.14
CA GLY A 65 -1.04 -2.86 2.48
C GLY A 65 -2.16 -3.25 3.45
N GLY A 66 -2.32 -2.41 4.47
CA GLY A 66 -3.31 -2.56 5.53
C GLY A 66 -2.70 -2.45 6.92
N GLU A 67 -3.56 -2.16 7.88
CA GLU A 67 -3.22 -1.95 9.27
C GLU A 67 -3.61 -3.18 10.09
N CYS A 68 -2.65 -3.75 10.81
CA CYS A 68 -2.91 -4.81 11.78
C CYS A 68 -3.11 -4.20 13.17
N TYR A 69 -4.23 -4.52 13.81
CA TYR A 69 -4.43 -4.22 15.22
C TYR A 69 -3.90 -5.37 16.08
N GLY A 70 -3.27 -5.03 17.20
CA GLY A 70 -2.72 -6.00 18.13
C GLY A 70 -2.82 -5.53 19.57
N ILE A 71 -2.85 -6.50 20.50
CA ILE A 71 -2.76 -6.25 21.94
C ILE A 71 -1.31 -6.44 22.35
N GLY A 72 -0.72 -5.43 22.98
CA GLY A 72 0.67 -5.50 23.45
C GLY A 72 0.88 -6.67 24.41
N ALA A 73 1.94 -7.47 24.17
CA ALA A 73 2.26 -8.66 24.99
C ALA A 73 2.52 -8.34 26.48
N GLY A 74 2.81 -7.07 26.79
CA GLY A 74 2.98 -6.56 28.15
C GLY A 74 1.67 -6.34 28.93
N THR A 75 0.50 -6.41 28.28
CA THR A 75 -0.79 -6.27 28.97
C THR A 75 -1.05 -7.50 29.84
N LYS A 76 -0.77 -7.39 31.15
CA LYS A 76 -0.98 -8.47 32.13
C LYS A 76 -2.27 -8.37 32.92
N ASP A 77 -2.87 -7.18 33.00
CA ASP A 77 -4.14 -6.97 33.70
C ASP A 77 -5.29 -7.63 32.92
N PRO A 78 -5.97 -8.64 33.48
CA PRO A 78 -7.04 -9.36 32.79
C PRO A 78 -8.22 -8.47 32.38
N LYS A 79 -8.52 -7.41 33.14
CA LYS A 79 -9.61 -6.48 32.81
C LYS A 79 -9.27 -5.65 31.59
N LYS A 80 -8.02 -5.16 31.51
CA LYS A 80 -7.53 -4.41 30.34
C LYS A 80 -7.48 -5.29 29.10
N LEU A 81 -7.05 -6.55 29.27
CA LEU A 81 -7.03 -7.52 28.18
C LEU A 81 -8.45 -7.78 27.64
N ALA A 82 -9.43 -7.97 28.53
CA ALA A 82 -10.83 -8.18 28.14
C ALA A 82 -11.41 -7.00 27.36
N VAL A 83 -11.22 -5.77 27.85
CA VAL A 83 -11.71 -4.56 27.16
C VAL A 83 -11.01 -4.34 25.82
N ALA A 84 -9.69 -4.56 25.74
CA ALA A 84 -8.96 -4.48 24.48
C ALA A 84 -9.48 -5.51 23.46
N TRP A 85 -9.74 -6.75 23.91
CA TRP A 85 -10.30 -7.79 23.07
C TRP A 85 -11.71 -7.45 22.56
N GLU A 86 -12.57 -6.93 23.44
CA GLU A 86 -13.92 -6.47 23.08
C GLU A 86 -13.87 -5.38 22.01
N PHE A 87 -12.99 -4.38 22.19
CA PHE A 87 -12.80 -3.31 21.22
C PHE A 87 -12.30 -3.80 19.87
N LEU A 88 -11.28 -4.67 19.85
CA LEU A 88 -10.79 -5.26 18.60
C LEU A 88 -11.84 -6.12 17.91
N SER A 89 -12.65 -6.85 18.69
CA SER A 89 -13.77 -7.65 18.15
C SER A 89 -14.83 -6.75 17.52
N PHE A 90 -15.12 -5.60 18.12
CA PHE A 90 -16.03 -4.60 17.54
C PHE A 90 -15.49 -4.02 16.24
N ILE A 91 -14.23 -3.56 16.21
CA ILE A 91 -13.62 -3.04 14.97
C ILE A 91 -13.61 -4.10 13.87
N ALA A 92 -13.34 -5.35 14.22
CA ALA A 92 -13.34 -6.47 13.27
C ALA A 92 -14.74 -6.94 12.83
N SER A 93 -15.82 -6.42 13.43
CA SER A 93 -17.18 -6.70 13.00
C SER A 93 -17.49 -6.00 11.66
N THR A 94 -18.54 -6.44 10.96
CA THR A 94 -18.99 -5.76 9.73
C THR A 94 -19.26 -4.28 9.97
N ASP A 95 -19.95 -3.96 11.06
CA ASP A 95 -20.42 -2.60 11.33
C ASP A 95 -19.27 -1.70 11.78
N GLY A 96 -18.38 -2.22 12.63
CA GLY A 96 -17.14 -1.52 13.01
C GLY A 96 -16.25 -1.23 11.81
N MET A 97 -16.05 -2.22 10.91
CA MET A 97 -15.29 -2.01 9.68
C MET A 97 -15.95 -0.98 8.77
N LEU A 98 -17.27 -1.04 8.58
CA LEU A 98 -17.97 -0.07 7.72
C LEU A 98 -17.85 1.34 8.28
N ALA A 99 -18.10 1.53 9.58
CA ALA A 99 -17.98 2.83 10.23
C ALA A 99 -16.56 3.40 10.07
N ALA A 100 -15.52 2.61 10.37
CA ALA A 100 -14.14 3.07 10.29
C ALA A 100 -13.71 3.37 8.84
N ASN A 101 -14.05 2.51 7.87
CA ASN A 101 -13.61 2.66 6.49
C ASN A 101 -14.35 3.81 5.77
N LEU A 102 -15.64 4.01 6.04
CA LEU A 102 -16.39 5.14 5.47
C LEU A 102 -15.84 6.47 5.98
N GLU A 103 -15.44 6.55 7.25
CA GLU A 103 -14.86 7.78 7.80
C GLU A 103 -13.48 8.06 7.20
N HIS A 104 -12.56 7.08 7.26
CA HIS A 104 -11.15 7.29 6.92
C HIS A 104 -10.80 7.05 5.44
N GLY A 105 -11.79 6.76 4.60
CA GLY A 105 -11.55 6.37 3.20
C GLY A 105 -10.86 5.01 3.08
N GLY A 106 -10.93 4.17 4.11
CA GLY A 106 -10.29 2.86 4.18
C GLY A 106 -10.94 1.79 3.27
N LEU A 107 -10.20 0.71 3.01
CA LEU A 107 -10.76 -0.50 2.37
C LEU A 107 -11.01 -1.58 3.43
N PRO A 108 -12.17 -2.27 3.39
CA PRO A 108 -12.47 -3.30 4.37
C PRO A 108 -11.68 -4.59 4.09
N THR A 109 -11.23 -5.27 5.13
CA THR A 109 -10.62 -6.60 5.02
C THR A 109 -11.65 -7.71 4.80
N ARG A 110 -12.94 -7.45 5.07
CA ARG A 110 -14.04 -8.39 4.84
C ARG A 110 -14.76 -8.09 3.52
N ALA A 111 -14.81 -9.10 2.64
CA ALA A 111 -15.51 -9.01 1.36
C ALA A 111 -16.98 -8.55 1.50
N SER A 112 -17.68 -8.98 2.56
CA SER A 112 -19.08 -8.59 2.81
C SER A 112 -19.28 -7.09 3.09
N ALA A 113 -18.21 -6.35 3.40
CA ALA A 113 -18.25 -4.89 3.56
C ALA A 113 -17.83 -4.15 2.28
N ALA A 114 -17.08 -4.78 1.38
CA ALA A 114 -16.56 -4.14 0.16
C ALA A 114 -17.69 -3.60 -0.75
N GLU A 115 -18.73 -4.39 -0.99
CA GLU A 115 -19.88 -3.98 -1.80
C GLU A 115 -20.60 -2.75 -1.22
N LYS A 116 -20.73 -2.70 0.11
CA LYS A 116 -21.35 -1.56 0.80
C LYS A 116 -20.49 -0.31 0.74
N ILE A 117 -19.16 -0.44 0.84
CA ILE A 117 -18.22 0.67 0.66
C ILE A 117 -18.28 1.18 -0.78
N ALA A 118 -18.25 0.30 -1.78
CA ALA A 118 -18.35 0.69 -3.19
C ALA A 118 -19.67 1.43 -3.50
N ALA A 119 -20.78 0.99 -2.91
CA ALA A 119 -22.08 1.65 -3.10
C ALA A 119 -22.14 3.06 -2.47
N GLN A 120 -21.51 3.26 -1.31
CA GLN A 120 -21.54 4.54 -0.58
C GLN A 120 -20.43 5.51 -0.99
N LYS A 121 -19.27 5.00 -1.39
CA LYS A 121 -18.13 5.77 -1.91
C LYS A 121 -17.66 5.17 -3.25
N PRO A 122 -18.39 5.40 -4.36
CA PRO A 122 -18.04 4.84 -5.68
C PRO A 122 -16.64 5.18 -6.17
N ILE A 123 -16.10 6.34 -5.76
CA ILE A 123 -14.73 6.76 -6.07
C ILE A 123 -13.66 5.78 -5.54
N LEU A 124 -14.00 4.93 -4.56
CA LEU A 124 -13.11 3.91 -4.02
C LEU A 124 -13.13 2.58 -4.81
N ALA A 125 -14.04 2.41 -5.76
CA ALA A 125 -14.19 1.17 -6.52
C ALA A 125 -12.90 0.72 -7.25
N PRO A 126 -12.10 1.62 -7.86
CA PRO A 126 -10.83 1.22 -8.48
C PRO A 126 -9.84 0.62 -7.48
N PHE A 127 -9.77 1.14 -6.25
CA PHE A 127 -8.91 0.57 -5.21
C PHE A 127 -9.39 -0.82 -4.77
N LEU A 128 -10.71 -1.00 -4.63
CA LEU A 128 -11.29 -2.31 -4.31
C LEU A 128 -11.01 -3.34 -5.41
N GLU A 129 -11.03 -2.93 -6.67
CA GLU A 129 -10.70 -3.81 -7.79
C GLU A 129 -9.21 -4.17 -7.79
N GLN A 130 -8.32 -3.20 -7.62
CA GLN A 130 -6.87 -3.45 -7.53
C GLN A 130 -6.50 -4.35 -6.34
N ALA A 131 -7.20 -4.21 -5.20
CA ALA A 131 -6.99 -5.03 -4.02
C ALA A 131 -7.19 -6.54 -4.28
N ARG A 132 -7.96 -6.94 -5.31
CA ARG A 132 -8.22 -8.35 -5.64
C ARG A 132 -6.99 -9.10 -6.14
N TYR A 133 -6.03 -8.38 -6.73
CA TYR A 133 -4.81 -8.93 -7.32
C TYR A 133 -3.53 -8.25 -6.82
N ALA A 134 -3.65 -7.42 -5.79
CA ALA A 134 -2.52 -6.85 -5.08
C ALA A 134 -1.72 -7.95 -4.35
N LEU A 135 -0.41 -7.75 -4.20
CA LEU A 135 0.48 -8.72 -3.56
C LEU A 135 0.95 -8.22 -2.19
N PRO A 136 0.93 -9.05 -1.13
CA PRO A 136 1.35 -8.61 0.20
C PRO A 136 2.84 -8.23 0.18
N ARG A 137 3.23 -7.24 0.97
CA ARG A 137 4.62 -6.74 0.96
C ARG A 137 5.69 -7.74 1.41
N PRO A 138 5.52 -8.58 2.46
CA PRO A 138 6.59 -9.48 2.92
C PRO A 138 6.67 -10.80 2.12
N LEU A 139 6.67 -10.74 0.77
CA LEU A 139 6.88 -11.95 -0.04
C LEU A 139 8.29 -12.51 0.08
N VAL A 140 9.30 -11.62 0.15
CA VAL A 140 10.71 -11.99 0.26
C VAL A 140 11.20 -11.60 1.65
N GLY A 141 11.75 -12.56 2.38
CA GLY A 141 12.38 -12.31 3.68
C GLY A 141 11.47 -12.39 4.90
N GLY A 142 10.17 -12.64 4.74
CA GLY A 142 9.23 -12.74 5.86
C GLY A 142 9.25 -11.49 6.75
N LEU A 143 8.91 -11.63 8.04
CA LEU A 143 8.92 -10.49 8.97
C LEU A 143 10.34 -10.06 9.37
N GLU A 144 11.33 -10.94 9.23
CA GLU A 144 12.69 -10.71 9.73
C GLU A 144 13.55 -9.92 8.74
N LYS A 145 13.60 -10.37 7.47
CA LYS A 145 14.50 -9.81 6.46
C LYS A 145 13.80 -8.80 5.53
N TYR A 146 12.46 -8.75 5.52
CA TYR A 146 11.74 -7.80 4.66
C TYR A 146 12.11 -6.33 4.87
N PRO A 147 12.33 -5.81 6.11
CA PRO A 147 12.77 -4.43 6.29
C PRO A 147 14.09 -4.11 5.57
N ASP A 148 15.04 -5.05 5.59
CA ASP A 148 16.33 -4.91 4.91
C ASP A 148 16.17 -4.98 3.39
N VAL A 149 15.33 -5.90 2.90
CA VAL A 149 14.99 -5.98 1.46
C VAL A 149 14.35 -4.66 0.99
N SER A 150 13.33 -4.19 1.71
CA SER A 150 12.58 -2.98 1.37
C SER A 150 13.45 -1.72 1.38
N SER A 151 14.28 -1.55 2.41
CA SER A 151 15.18 -0.38 2.53
C SER A 151 16.29 -0.41 1.47
N THR A 152 16.76 -1.60 1.08
CA THR A 152 17.75 -1.75 0.00
C THR A 152 17.17 -1.33 -1.35
N VAL A 153 15.94 -1.78 -1.68
CA VAL A 153 15.25 -1.36 -2.91
C VAL A 153 14.96 0.14 -2.91
N TRP A 154 14.43 0.67 -1.79
CA TRP A 154 14.17 2.10 -1.62
C TRP A 154 15.42 2.94 -1.90
N THR A 155 16.55 2.55 -1.31
CA THR A 155 17.82 3.25 -1.48
C THR A 155 18.30 3.23 -2.93
N ALA A 156 18.14 2.11 -3.63
CA ALA A 156 18.49 2.02 -5.05
C ALA A 156 17.63 2.94 -5.93
N ILE A 157 16.32 3.00 -5.68
CA ILE A 157 15.41 3.92 -6.36
C ILE A 157 15.87 5.38 -6.14
N GLN A 158 16.16 5.76 -4.89
CA GLN A 158 16.65 7.11 -4.58
C GLN A 158 17.97 7.43 -5.28
N ARG A 159 18.91 6.48 -5.36
CA ARG A 159 20.18 6.65 -6.09
C ARG A 159 19.99 6.85 -7.58
N ALA A 160 19.03 6.12 -8.17
CA ALA A 160 18.68 6.29 -9.58
C ALA A 160 18.02 7.66 -9.84
N LEU A 161 17.03 8.05 -9.04
CA LEU A 161 16.28 9.31 -9.20
C LEU A 161 17.15 10.56 -8.99
N THR A 162 18.15 10.46 -8.11
CA THR A 162 19.10 11.56 -7.85
C THR A 162 20.24 11.64 -8.87
N GLY A 163 20.35 10.65 -9.78
CA GLY A 163 21.42 10.56 -10.76
C GLY A 163 22.77 10.13 -10.18
N MET A 164 22.82 9.62 -8.93
CA MET A 164 24.04 9.08 -8.34
C MET A 164 24.52 7.82 -9.05
N LYS A 165 23.59 7.03 -9.60
CA LYS A 165 23.83 5.82 -10.40
C LYS A 165 22.81 5.73 -11.51
N THR A 166 23.12 4.98 -12.57
CA THR A 166 22.08 4.59 -13.53
C THR A 166 21.06 3.65 -12.86
N PRO A 167 19.80 3.57 -13.37
CA PRO A 167 18.82 2.63 -12.84
C PRO A 167 19.30 1.18 -12.85
N GLU A 168 20.02 0.78 -13.90
CA GLU A 168 20.55 -0.59 -14.05
C GLU A 168 21.63 -0.89 -12.99
N GLU A 169 22.60 0.01 -12.80
CA GLU A 169 23.64 -0.17 -11.78
C GLU A 169 23.05 -0.20 -10.36
N ALA A 170 22.14 0.74 -10.04
CA ALA A 170 21.54 0.83 -8.72
C ALA A 170 20.74 -0.43 -8.35
N LEU A 171 19.94 -0.95 -9.28
CA LEU A 171 19.14 -2.15 -9.06
C LEU A 171 19.96 -3.43 -9.08
N LYS A 172 21.05 -3.49 -9.85
CA LYS A 172 21.99 -4.62 -9.83
C LYS A 172 22.69 -4.72 -8.47
N GLU A 173 23.21 -3.61 -7.95
CA GLU A 173 23.83 -3.56 -6.62
C GLU A 173 22.83 -3.94 -5.52
N ALA A 174 21.59 -3.45 -5.62
CA ALA A 174 20.53 -3.85 -4.69
C ALA A 174 20.23 -5.35 -4.74
N ALA A 175 20.15 -5.94 -5.93
CA ALA A 175 19.92 -7.37 -6.08
C ALA A 175 21.06 -8.22 -5.49
N GLU A 176 22.31 -7.79 -5.65
CA GLU A 176 23.48 -8.44 -5.04
C GLU A 176 23.45 -8.32 -3.51
N ALA A 177 23.17 -7.13 -2.98
CA ALA A 177 23.06 -6.90 -1.54
C ALA A 177 21.93 -7.72 -0.92
N ILE A 178 20.75 -7.72 -1.54
CA ILE A 178 19.59 -8.52 -1.11
C ILE A 178 19.93 -10.01 -1.10
N ARG A 179 20.61 -10.52 -2.14
CA ARG A 179 21.04 -11.93 -2.17
C ARG A 179 21.91 -12.29 -0.97
N GLY A 180 22.78 -11.38 -0.53
CA GLY A 180 23.64 -11.56 0.64
C GLY A 180 22.91 -11.70 1.97
N LEU A 181 21.61 -11.37 2.05
CA LEU A 181 20.79 -11.53 3.25
C LEU A 181 20.31 -12.98 3.48
N PHE A 182 20.52 -13.86 2.50
CA PHE A 182 19.93 -15.21 2.47
C PHE A 182 20.99 -16.28 2.24
N SER A 183 20.70 -17.51 2.69
CA SER A 183 21.39 -18.67 2.12
C SER A 183 21.06 -18.80 0.63
N PRO A 184 21.93 -19.45 -0.19
CA PRO A 184 21.63 -19.70 -1.60
C PRO A 184 20.27 -20.40 -1.81
N GLU A 185 19.95 -21.37 -0.95
CA GLU A 185 18.71 -22.14 -1.01
C GLU A 185 17.49 -21.28 -0.63
N GLU A 186 17.59 -20.49 0.44
CA GLU A 186 16.54 -19.55 0.85
C GLU A 186 16.25 -18.53 -0.26
N TYR A 187 17.30 -17.97 -0.85
CA TYR A 187 17.18 -16.97 -1.91
C TYR A 187 16.46 -17.54 -3.13
N GLU A 188 16.86 -18.72 -3.61
CA GLU A 188 16.23 -19.33 -4.78
C GLU A 188 14.78 -19.76 -4.48
N ALA A 189 14.46 -20.18 -3.26
CA ALA A 189 13.10 -20.46 -2.85
C ALA A 189 12.21 -19.20 -2.92
N TYR A 190 12.64 -18.09 -2.31
CA TYR A 190 11.91 -16.81 -2.37
C TYR A 190 11.80 -16.27 -3.79
N ARG A 191 12.88 -16.37 -4.58
CA ARG A 191 12.90 -15.94 -5.97
C ARG A 191 11.91 -16.72 -6.82
N LYS A 192 11.83 -18.04 -6.63
CA LYS A 192 10.84 -18.89 -7.31
C LYS A 192 9.42 -18.50 -6.93
N GLN A 193 9.14 -18.39 -5.62
CA GLN A 193 7.84 -17.97 -5.11
C GLN A 193 7.40 -16.61 -5.67
N ALA A 194 8.28 -15.62 -5.66
CA ALA A 194 7.98 -14.29 -6.20
C ALA A 194 7.63 -14.34 -7.70
N ARG A 195 8.37 -15.15 -8.49
CA ARG A 195 8.07 -15.32 -9.93
C ARG A 195 6.73 -15.99 -10.18
N GLU A 196 6.40 -17.03 -9.41
CA GLU A 196 5.11 -17.73 -9.52
C GLU A 196 3.95 -16.79 -9.18
N LEU A 197 4.08 -16.00 -8.12
CA LEU A 197 3.06 -15.01 -7.72
C LEU A 197 2.90 -13.89 -8.75
N LEU A 198 4.00 -13.34 -9.28
CA LEU A 198 3.94 -12.32 -10.33
C LEU A 198 3.30 -12.87 -11.61
N ALA A 199 3.61 -14.11 -11.99
CA ALA A 199 3.01 -14.75 -13.15
C ALA A 199 1.51 -15.00 -12.97
N ALA A 200 1.08 -15.38 -11.75
CA ALA A 200 -0.33 -15.56 -11.41
C ALA A 200 -1.09 -14.22 -11.36
N ALA A 201 -0.47 -13.16 -10.82
CA ALA A 201 -1.09 -11.84 -10.72
C ALA A 201 -1.17 -11.09 -12.06
N ALA A 202 -0.33 -11.47 -13.04
CA ALA A 202 -0.34 -10.89 -14.38
C ALA A 202 -1.43 -11.49 -15.31
N GLN A 203 -2.08 -12.59 -14.93
CA GLN A 203 -3.21 -13.22 -15.63
C GLN A 203 -4.53 -12.69 -15.07
#